data_AF-A0A5P9IS27-F1
#
_entry.id   AF-A0A5P9IS27-F1
#
_cell.length_a   1.000
_cell.length_b   1.000
_cell.length_c   1.000
_cell.angle_alpha   90.00
_cell.angle_beta   90.00
_cell.angle_gamma   90.00
#
_symmetry.space_group_name_H-M   'P 1'
#
loop_
_entity.id
_entity.type
_entity.pdbx_description
1 polymer ?
#
loop_
_entity_poly.entity_id
_entity_poly.type
_entity_poly.pdbx_seq_one_letter_code
_entity_poly.pdbx_strand_id
1 'polypeptide(L)'
;MTSHRTPSARQGRGAAFKVAIAGGILAGLAGLSMAGAGPAYRLALLSLGEAFGLLRYGALVALGAAGLGAVGLLIAAVTRRALAALLAALVILAGMALVAVPWQQLQQARTVPPIHDITTDLEAPPVFETLAEARQAAPNAVAYPGEATAKQQREGYPELGPLVLRAPLPEVRNAVEAVAREAGWTIAEVGGDRLEATDTTFWFGFKDDVVIRLRETDGGVRVDMRSASRVGTSDVGTNAARIRATFEALEARVGG
;
A
#
# COMPACT_ATOMS: atom_id res chain seq x y z
N MET A 1 50.59 46.23 -35.41
CA MET A 1 49.85 45.04 -35.87
C MET A 1 49.26 44.35 -34.65
N THR A 2 47.95 44.15 -34.70
CA THR A 2 47.05 43.83 -33.59
C THR A 2 47.21 42.38 -33.11
N SER A 3 47.56 42.22 -31.83
CA SER A 3 47.50 40.94 -31.11
C SER A 3 46.03 40.55 -30.92
N HIS A 4 45.53 39.60 -31.73
CA HIS A 4 44.26 38.93 -31.47
C HIS A 4 44.40 38.03 -30.23
N ARG A 5 43.86 38.48 -29.09
CA ARG A 5 43.53 37.58 -27.98
C ARG A 5 42.15 36.98 -28.25
N THR A 6 42.11 35.69 -28.51
CA THR A 6 40.90 34.88 -28.39
C THR A 6 40.61 34.64 -26.90
N PRO A 7 39.44 35.03 -26.36
CA PRO A 7 39.01 34.48 -25.08
C PRO A 7 38.36 33.13 -25.37
N SER A 8 39.11 32.06 -25.10
CA SER A 8 38.57 30.73 -24.83
C SER A 8 37.73 30.81 -23.55
N ALA A 9 36.48 31.25 -23.68
CA ALA A 9 35.51 31.13 -22.61
C ALA A 9 35.01 29.68 -22.62
N ARG A 10 35.73 28.79 -21.92
CA ARG A 10 35.11 27.58 -21.37
C ARG A 10 33.99 28.05 -20.45
N GLN A 11 32.78 28.17 -21.02
CA GLN A 11 31.57 28.60 -20.34
C GLN A 11 31.14 27.45 -19.43
N GLY A 12 31.84 27.29 -18.31
CA GLY A 12 31.52 26.30 -17.30
C GLY A 12 30.07 26.47 -16.89
N ARG A 13 29.31 25.37 -16.90
CA ARG A 13 27.94 25.33 -16.37
C ARG A 13 27.95 25.98 -14.97
N GLY A 14 27.15 27.03 -14.77
CA GLY A 14 27.16 27.85 -13.55
C GLY A 14 26.78 27.05 -12.31
N ALA A 15 27.10 27.58 -11.13
CA ALA A 15 26.88 26.89 -9.84
C ALA A 15 25.44 26.37 -9.70
N ALA A 16 24.42 27.17 -10.05
CA ALA A 16 23.00 26.75 -10.03
C ALA A 16 22.73 25.49 -10.87
N PHE A 17 23.35 25.39 -12.05
CA PHE A 17 23.20 24.21 -12.90
C PHE A 17 23.83 22.97 -12.26
N LYS A 18 25.04 23.11 -11.68
CA LYS A 18 25.70 21.98 -11.00
C LYS A 18 24.90 21.49 -9.79
N VAL A 19 24.35 22.43 -9.01
CA VAL A 19 23.48 22.11 -7.86
C VAL A 19 22.20 21.41 -8.31
N ALA A 20 21.54 21.90 -9.36
CA ALA A 20 20.35 21.26 -9.90
C ALA A 20 20.63 19.84 -10.42
N ILE A 21 21.76 19.62 -11.11
CA ILE A 21 22.15 18.27 -11.55
C ILE A 21 22.44 17.35 -10.36
N ALA A 22 23.14 17.82 -9.33
CA ALA A 22 23.38 17.03 -8.12
C ALA A 22 22.07 16.64 -7.42
N GLY A 23 21.14 17.60 -7.28
CA GLY A 23 19.80 17.32 -6.75
C GLY A 23 19.01 16.33 -7.61
N GLY A 24 19.09 16.44 -8.93
CA GLY A 24 18.46 15.47 -9.85
C GLY A 24 19.02 14.06 -9.72
N ILE A 25 20.34 13.91 -9.55
CA ILE A 25 20.97 12.62 -9.29
C ILE A 25 20.46 12.03 -7.96
N LEU A 26 20.41 12.83 -6.89
CA LEU A 26 19.89 12.36 -5.60
C LEU A 26 18.41 11.96 -5.69
N ALA A 27 17.58 12.72 -6.40
CA ALA A 27 16.18 12.37 -6.63
C ALA A 27 16.06 11.06 -7.41
N GLY A 28 16.89 10.85 -8.44
CA GLY A 28 16.94 9.60 -9.19
C GLY A 28 17.34 8.40 -8.33
N LEU A 29 18.40 8.55 -7.51
CA LEU A 29 18.84 7.50 -6.58
C LEU A 29 17.79 7.19 -5.52
N ALA A 30 17.13 8.22 -4.97
CA ALA A 30 16.01 8.05 -4.04
C ALA A 30 14.87 7.29 -4.70
N GLY A 31 14.47 7.68 -5.90
CA GLY A 31 13.42 7.00 -6.66
C GLY A 31 13.74 5.54 -6.93
N LEU A 32 14.97 5.22 -7.35
CA LEU A 32 15.40 3.84 -7.56
C LEU A 32 15.41 3.02 -6.26
N SER A 33 15.94 3.59 -5.18
CA SER A 33 15.95 2.96 -3.85
C SER A 33 14.53 2.63 -3.39
N MET A 34 13.60 3.60 -3.52
CA MET A 34 12.22 3.42 -3.10
C MET A 34 11.50 2.42 -3.99
N ALA A 35 11.56 2.58 -5.32
CA ALA A 35 10.92 1.70 -6.28
C ALA A 35 11.39 0.24 -6.16
N GLY A 36 12.67 0.02 -5.82
CA GLY A 36 13.27 -1.29 -5.65
C GLY A 36 12.89 -2.00 -4.34
N ALA A 37 12.37 -1.30 -3.33
CA ALA A 37 12.09 -1.88 -2.01
C ALA A 37 11.10 -3.06 -2.06
N GLY A 38 9.95 -2.88 -2.73
CA GLY A 38 8.92 -3.91 -2.88
C GLY A 38 9.44 -5.15 -3.62
N PRO A 39 9.97 -5.01 -4.86
CA PRO A 39 10.53 -6.13 -5.62
C PRO A 39 11.68 -6.83 -4.89
N ALA A 40 12.55 -6.09 -4.22
CA ALA A 40 13.66 -6.68 -3.48
C ALA A 40 13.16 -7.53 -2.30
N TYR A 41 12.13 -7.08 -1.57
CA TYR A 41 11.46 -7.91 -0.56
C TYR A 41 10.77 -9.13 -1.19
N ARG A 42 10.03 -8.94 -2.29
CA ARG A 42 9.30 -10.00 -2.98
C ARG A 42 10.20 -11.11 -3.53
N LEU A 43 11.41 -10.75 -3.96
CA LEU A 43 12.46 -11.66 -4.41
C LEU A 43 13.28 -12.24 -3.24
N ALA A 44 12.89 -11.99 -1.99
CA ALA A 44 13.59 -12.40 -0.78
C ALA A 44 15.06 -11.93 -0.71
N LEU A 45 15.39 -10.81 -1.38
CA LEU A 45 16.71 -10.19 -1.32
C LEU A 45 16.88 -9.33 -0.07
N LEU A 46 15.77 -8.83 0.48
CA LEU A 46 15.73 -8.00 1.67
C LEU A 46 14.67 -8.52 2.64
N SER A 47 14.96 -8.43 3.93
CA SER A 47 13.96 -8.55 4.98
C SER A 47 12.96 -7.40 4.91
N LEU A 48 11.80 -7.58 5.55
CA LEU A 48 10.77 -6.54 5.62
C LEU A 48 11.31 -5.23 6.23
N GLY A 49 12.13 -5.33 7.28
CA GLY A 49 12.74 -4.18 7.93
C GLY A 49 13.70 -3.43 7.02
N GLU A 50 14.51 -4.13 6.23
CA GLU A 50 15.45 -3.52 5.27
C GLU A 50 14.71 -2.86 4.11
N ALA A 51 13.67 -3.49 3.57
CA ALA A 51 12.85 -2.91 2.51
C ALA A 51 12.14 -1.63 2.98
N PHE A 52 11.57 -1.62 4.19
CA PHE A 52 11.05 -0.38 4.78
C PHE A 52 12.15 0.64 5.08
N GLY A 53 13.36 0.18 5.40
CA GLY A 53 14.56 1.00 5.49
C GLY A 53 14.85 1.75 4.18
N LEU A 54 14.80 1.07 3.03
CA LEU A 54 14.97 1.70 1.72
C LEU A 54 13.92 2.77 1.42
N LEU A 55 12.66 2.54 1.81
CA LEU A 55 11.61 3.56 1.69
C LEU A 55 11.93 4.79 2.55
N ARG A 56 12.29 4.56 3.82
CA ARG A 56 12.58 5.64 4.77
C ARG A 56 13.80 6.47 4.35
N TYR A 57 14.93 5.82 4.07
CA TYR A 57 16.15 6.50 3.66
C TYR A 57 16.01 7.13 2.27
N GLY A 58 15.31 6.47 1.35
CA GLY A 58 14.96 7.05 0.04
C GLY A 58 14.15 8.34 0.18
N ALA A 59 13.14 8.37 1.06
CA ALA A 59 12.38 9.58 1.33
C ALA A 59 13.25 10.71 1.93
N LEU A 60 14.18 10.40 2.84
CA LEU A 60 15.13 11.38 3.37
C LEU A 60 16.06 11.94 2.29
N VAL A 61 16.56 11.09 1.40
CA VAL A 61 17.38 11.52 0.25
C VAL A 61 16.57 12.37 -0.73
N ALA A 62 15.30 12.03 -0.97
CA ALA A 62 14.39 12.81 -1.80
C ALA A 62 14.12 14.21 -1.22
N LEU A 63 13.95 14.32 0.12
CA LEU A 63 13.88 15.61 0.80
C LEU A 63 15.18 16.41 0.66
N GLY A 64 16.33 15.77 0.80
CA GLY A 64 17.64 16.39 0.55
C GLY A 64 17.77 16.89 -0.90
N ALA A 65 17.32 16.10 -1.88
CA ALA A 65 17.27 16.49 -3.28
C ALA A 65 16.40 17.72 -3.52
N ALA A 66 15.20 17.76 -2.93
CA ALA A 66 14.32 18.92 -2.98
C ALA A 66 14.97 20.15 -2.33
N GLY A 67 15.68 19.99 -1.21
CA GLY A 67 16.47 21.04 -0.58
C GLY A 67 17.57 21.60 -1.49
N LEU A 68 18.33 20.74 -2.18
CA LEU A 68 19.29 21.18 -3.19
C LEU A 68 18.62 21.87 -4.37
N GLY A 69 17.44 21.40 -4.80
CA GLY A 69 16.61 22.07 -5.79
C GLY A 69 16.27 23.50 -5.34
N ALA A 70 15.82 23.69 -4.09
CA ALA A 70 15.52 25.02 -3.54
C ALA A 70 16.75 25.94 -3.54
N VAL A 71 17.92 25.44 -3.12
CA VAL A 71 19.19 26.20 -3.18
C VAL A 71 19.55 26.55 -4.62
N GLY A 72 19.43 25.59 -5.55
CA GLY A 72 19.68 25.80 -6.98
C GLY A 72 18.76 26.86 -7.58
N LEU A 73 17.49 26.88 -7.17
CA LEU A 73 16.49 27.86 -7.59
C LEU A 73 16.83 29.26 -7.08
N LEU A 74 17.25 29.39 -5.81
CA LEU A 74 17.70 30.67 -5.25
C LEU A 74 18.92 31.22 -5.99
N ILE A 75 19.94 30.38 -6.24
CA ILE A 75 21.13 30.79 -7.01
C ILE A 75 20.73 31.16 -8.44
N ALA A 76 19.83 30.40 -9.08
CA ALA A 76 19.35 30.68 -10.43
C ALA A 76 18.57 32.00 -10.51
N ALA A 77 17.77 32.34 -9.48
CA ALA A 77 17.04 33.60 -9.39
C ALA A 77 18.01 34.80 -9.28
N VAL A 78 19.01 34.71 -8.39
CA VAL A 78 20.04 35.76 -8.23
C VAL A 78 20.88 35.92 -9.49
N THR A 79 21.25 34.81 -10.13
CA THR A 79 22.09 34.83 -11.35
C THR A 79 21.29 34.99 -12.65
N ARG A 80 19.95 35.14 -12.57
CA ARG A 80 19.01 35.27 -13.69
C ARG A 80 19.16 34.17 -14.76
N ARG A 81 19.34 32.92 -14.33
CA ARG A 81 19.54 31.75 -15.22
C ARG A 81 18.28 30.91 -15.34
N ALA A 82 17.41 31.23 -16.30
CA ALA A 82 16.10 30.58 -16.49
C ALA A 82 16.17 29.03 -16.57
N LEU A 83 17.08 28.47 -17.38
CA LEU A 83 17.21 27.01 -17.50
C LEU A 83 17.60 26.33 -16.18
N ALA A 84 18.50 26.94 -15.40
CA ALA A 84 18.89 26.40 -14.10
C ALA A 84 17.74 26.48 -13.09
N ALA A 85 16.94 27.54 -13.15
CA ALA A 85 15.74 27.70 -12.34
C ALA A 85 14.69 26.62 -12.68
N LEU A 86 14.46 26.35 -13.97
CA LEU A 86 13.55 25.29 -14.41
C LEU A 86 14.00 23.91 -13.92
N LEU A 87 15.28 23.56 -14.11
CA LEU A 87 15.83 22.28 -13.63
C LEU A 87 15.72 22.15 -12.11
N ALA A 88 16.05 23.22 -11.38
CA ALA A 88 15.90 23.26 -9.93
C ALA A 88 14.44 23.05 -9.48
N ALA A 89 13.47 23.70 -10.15
CA ALA A 89 12.05 23.49 -9.88
C ALA A 89 11.60 22.05 -10.15
N LEU A 90 12.05 21.43 -11.25
CA LEU A 90 11.76 20.02 -11.55
C LEU A 90 12.33 19.08 -10.49
N VAL A 91 13.52 19.35 -9.95
CA VAL A 91 14.12 18.56 -8.86
C VAL A 91 13.29 18.66 -7.59
N ILE A 92 12.81 19.87 -7.26
CA ILE A 92 11.91 20.07 -6.10
C ILE A 92 10.65 19.22 -6.30
N LEU A 93 9.99 19.35 -7.46
CA LEU A 93 8.76 18.61 -7.75
C LEU A 93 8.98 17.09 -7.69
N ALA A 94 10.08 16.59 -8.26
CA ALA A 94 10.41 15.16 -8.21
C ALA A 94 10.66 14.68 -6.77
N GLY A 95 11.43 15.43 -5.97
CA GLY A 95 11.68 15.09 -4.57
C GLY A 95 10.40 15.07 -3.74
N MET A 96 9.52 16.07 -3.92
CA MET A 96 8.23 16.13 -3.22
C MET A 96 7.29 15.01 -3.65
N ALA A 97 7.24 14.67 -4.94
CA ALA A 97 6.42 13.57 -5.45
C ALA A 97 6.84 12.21 -4.85
N LEU A 98 8.16 11.97 -4.73
CA LEU A 98 8.68 10.76 -4.10
C LEU A 98 8.27 10.65 -2.63
N VAL A 99 8.25 11.76 -1.89
CA VAL A 99 7.88 11.78 -0.47
C VAL A 99 6.38 11.66 -0.24
N ALA A 100 5.55 12.08 -1.21
CA ALA A 100 4.11 12.13 -1.07
C ALA A 100 3.47 10.78 -0.71
N VAL A 101 3.88 9.69 -1.36
CA VAL A 101 3.30 8.35 -1.14
C VAL A 101 3.64 7.80 0.26
N PRO A 102 4.91 7.71 0.70
CA PRO A 102 5.22 7.31 2.08
C PRO A 102 4.58 8.21 3.13
N TRP A 103 4.48 9.51 2.84
CA TRP A 103 3.81 10.45 3.74
C TRP A 103 2.33 10.11 3.89
N GLN A 104 1.62 9.87 2.79
CA GLN A 104 0.21 9.48 2.82
C GLN A 104 0.01 8.17 3.61
N GLN A 105 0.85 7.16 3.37
CA GLN A 105 0.78 5.90 4.12
C GLN A 105 1.04 6.09 5.62
N LEU A 106 2.01 6.94 5.98
CA LEU A 106 2.28 7.27 7.38
C LEU A 106 1.09 7.98 8.04
N GLN A 107 0.44 8.89 7.32
CA GLN A 107 -0.76 9.57 7.82
C GLN A 107 -1.91 8.59 8.04
N GLN A 108 -2.13 7.66 7.11
CA GLN A 108 -3.15 6.61 7.25
C GLN A 108 -2.84 5.65 8.41
N ALA A 109 -1.59 5.25 8.57
CA ALA A 109 -1.15 4.38 9.67
C ALA A 109 -1.36 5.01 11.06
N ARG A 110 -1.44 6.35 11.14
CA ARG A 110 -1.73 7.09 12.38
C ARG A 110 -3.21 7.17 12.70
N THR A 111 -4.10 6.96 11.72
CA THR A 111 -5.54 7.07 11.89
C THR A 111 -6.23 5.73 12.14
N VAL A 112 -5.53 4.62 11.92
CA VAL A 112 -6.08 3.26 12.06
C VAL A 112 -5.41 2.51 13.21
N PRO A 113 -6.12 1.59 13.88
CA PRO A 113 -5.52 0.75 14.90
C PRO A 113 -4.41 -0.15 14.30
N PRO A 114 -3.34 -0.45 15.05
CA PRO A 114 -2.24 -1.29 14.60
C PRO A 114 -2.60 -2.78 14.69
N ILE A 115 -3.63 -3.18 13.94
CA ILE A 115 -4.13 -4.55 13.82
C ILE A 115 -4.05 -5.01 12.36
N HIS A 116 -4.06 -6.34 12.15
CA HIS A 116 -3.84 -6.95 10.83
C HIS A 116 -4.82 -8.11 10.55
N ASP A 117 -5.83 -8.29 11.40
CA ASP A 117 -6.80 -9.37 11.33
C ASP A 117 -8.17 -8.79 11.71
N ILE A 118 -9.03 -8.62 10.69
CA ILE A 118 -10.32 -7.98 10.82
C ILE A 118 -11.41 -8.99 10.48
N THR A 119 -12.46 -9.06 11.30
CA THR A 119 -13.61 -9.91 11.05
C THR A 119 -14.94 -9.21 11.32
N THR A 120 -15.97 -9.54 10.56
CA THR A 120 -17.33 -9.02 10.76
C THR A 120 -18.11 -9.74 11.86
N ASP A 121 -17.59 -10.87 12.36
CA ASP A 121 -18.18 -11.62 13.47
C ASP A 121 -17.13 -11.79 14.58
N LEU A 122 -17.14 -10.85 15.54
CA LEU A 122 -16.17 -10.85 16.64
C LEU A 122 -16.44 -11.94 17.69
N GLU A 123 -17.66 -12.47 17.75
CA GLU A 123 -18.04 -13.52 18.71
C GLU A 123 -17.61 -14.90 18.19
N ALA A 124 -17.83 -15.15 16.89
CA ALA A 124 -17.44 -16.39 16.24
C ALA A 124 -16.74 -16.11 14.89
N PRO A 125 -15.49 -15.61 14.91
CA PRO A 125 -14.73 -15.30 13.71
C PRO A 125 -14.68 -16.49 12.74
N PRO A 126 -14.94 -16.29 11.43
CA PRO A 126 -14.72 -17.33 10.44
C PRO A 126 -13.29 -17.90 10.52
N VAL A 127 -13.19 -19.23 10.49
CA VAL A 127 -11.92 -19.95 10.60
C VAL A 127 -11.37 -20.28 9.21
N PHE A 128 -10.05 -20.23 9.07
CA PHE A 128 -9.35 -20.74 7.89
C PHE A 128 -9.17 -22.25 8.03
N GLU A 129 -9.66 -23.01 7.07
CA GLU A 129 -9.48 -24.46 6.98
C GLU A 129 -8.54 -24.80 5.82
N THR A 130 -8.89 -24.42 4.60
CA THR A 130 -8.07 -24.74 3.42
C THR A 130 -6.76 -23.93 3.41
N LEU A 131 -6.78 -22.69 3.88
CA LEU A 131 -5.59 -21.84 4.01
C LEU A 131 -4.85 -22.05 5.35
N ALA A 132 -5.31 -22.95 6.22
CA ALA A 132 -4.73 -23.14 7.56
C ALA A 132 -3.23 -23.45 7.51
N GLU A 133 -2.81 -24.44 6.71
CA GLU A 133 -1.40 -24.85 6.57
C GLU A 133 -0.54 -23.70 6.03
N ALA A 134 -1.03 -23.02 4.98
CA ALA A 134 -0.33 -21.88 4.38
C ALA A 134 -0.16 -20.70 5.35
N ARG A 135 -1.08 -20.54 6.32
CA ARG A 135 -0.99 -19.57 7.41
C ARG A 135 -0.07 -20.05 8.54
N GLN A 136 -0.04 -21.33 8.87
CA GLN A 136 0.90 -21.86 9.87
C GLN A 136 2.35 -21.65 9.44
N ALA A 137 2.63 -21.70 8.14
CA ALA A 137 3.93 -21.40 7.57
C ALA A 137 4.26 -19.89 7.53
N ALA A 138 3.30 -19.02 7.84
CA ALA A 138 3.47 -17.57 7.83
C ALA A 138 3.81 -17.01 9.22
N PRO A 139 4.40 -15.80 9.30
CA PRO A 139 4.73 -15.17 10.59
C PRO A 139 3.52 -14.92 11.50
N ASN A 140 2.38 -14.48 10.94
CA ASN A 140 1.18 -14.21 11.73
C ASN A 140 0.36 -15.49 11.93
N ALA A 141 -0.22 -15.65 13.14
CA ALA A 141 -0.95 -16.85 13.52
C ALA A 141 -2.21 -17.10 12.67
N VAL A 142 -2.64 -18.38 12.65
CA VAL A 142 -3.89 -18.82 12.03
C VAL A 142 -5.11 -18.37 12.85
N ALA A 143 -5.04 -18.59 14.16
CA ALA A 143 -6.12 -18.26 15.09
C ALA A 143 -6.33 -16.75 15.16
N TYR A 144 -7.58 -16.34 15.38
CA TYR A 144 -7.90 -14.92 15.60
C TYR A 144 -7.16 -14.44 16.86
N PRO A 145 -6.52 -13.25 16.85
CA PRO A 145 -5.69 -12.78 17.97
C PRO A 145 -6.41 -12.60 19.31
N GLY A 146 -7.74 -12.59 19.32
CA GLY A 146 -8.58 -12.57 20.51
C GLY A 146 -9.06 -11.18 20.93
N GLU A 147 -9.53 -11.07 22.18
CA GLU A 147 -10.34 -9.93 22.67
C GLU A 147 -9.61 -8.57 22.61
N ALA A 148 -8.29 -8.55 22.79
CA ALA A 148 -7.52 -7.30 22.70
C ALA A 148 -7.56 -6.68 21.30
N THR A 149 -7.53 -7.51 20.26
CA THR A 149 -7.68 -7.08 18.86
C THR A 149 -9.14 -6.75 18.57
N ALA A 150 -10.09 -7.55 19.07
CA ALA A 150 -11.53 -7.26 18.92
C ALA A 150 -11.93 -5.91 19.52
N LYS A 151 -11.36 -5.54 20.67
CA LYS A 151 -11.55 -4.22 21.28
C LYS A 151 -11.03 -3.10 20.38
N GLN A 152 -9.79 -3.20 19.89
CA GLN A 152 -9.22 -2.22 18.97
C GLN A 152 -10.02 -2.11 17.66
N GLN A 153 -10.52 -3.23 17.15
CA GLN A 153 -11.36 -3.24 15.97
C GLN A 153 -12.69 -2.51 16.22
N ARG A 154 -13.36 -2.74 17.35
CA ARG A 154 -14.61 -2.02 17.70
C ARG A 154 -14.40 -0.51 17.81
N GLU A 155 -13.24 -0.08 18.31
CA GLU A 155 -12.90 1.34 18.44
C GLU A 155 -12.57 1.97 17.07
N GLY A 156 -11.82 1.28 16.22
CA GLY A 156 -11.37 1.81 14.93
C GLY A 156 -12.35 1.62 13.76
N TYR A 157 -13.20 0.59 13.84
CA TYR A 157 -14.11 0.15 12.78
C TYR A 157 -15.48 -0.28 13.34
N PRO A 158 -16.19 0.58 14.09
CA PRO A 158 -17.45 0.23 14.75
C PRO A 158 -18.56 -0.18 13.78
N GLU A 159 -18.45 0.23 12.51
CA GLU A 159 -19.43 -0.07 11.46
C GLU A 159 -19.24 -1.44 10.80
N LEU A 160 -18.11 -2.13 11.03
CA LEU A 160 -17.87 -3.44 10.44
C LEU A 160 -18.64 -4.54 11.19
N GLY A 161 -19.74 -4.94 10.59
CA GLY A 161 -20.57 -6.06 11.02
C GLY A 161 -20.91 -7.00 9.85
N PRO A 162 -21.68 -8.06 10.10
CA PRO A 162 -22.11 -9.01 9.08
C PRO A 162 -23.04 -8.36 8.05
N LEU A 163 -23.02 -8.84 6.81
CA LEU A 163 -23.97 -8.44 5.77
C LEU A 163 -25.09 -9.47 5.64
N VAL A 164 -26.34 -9.03 5.41
CA VAL A 164 -27.46 -9.93 5.12
C VAL A 164 -28.03 -9.61 3.75
N LEU A 165 -27.99 -10.59 2.85
CA LEU A 165 -28.47 -10.47 1.48
C LEU A 165 -29.77 -11.26 1.31
N ARG A 166 -30.81 -10.62 0.78
CA ARG A 166 -32.13 -11.21 0.55
C ARG A 166 -32.17 -12.01 -0.76
N ALA A 167 -31.34 -13.03 -0.86
CA ALA A 167 -31.27 -13.91 -2.01
C ALA A 167 -30.96 -15.36 -1.57
N PRO A 168 -31.26 -16.36 -2.42
CA PRO A 168 -30.92 -17.76 -2.14
C PRO A 168 -29.41 -17.99 -2.00
N LEU A 169 -29.01 -18.95 -1.16
CA LEU A 169 -27.60 -19.31 -0.93
C LEU A 169 -26.79 -19.55 -2.22
N PRO A 170 -27.29 -20.27 -3.24
CA PRO A 170 -26.54 -20.46 -4.48
C PRO A 170 -26.21 -19.15 -5.22
N GLU A 171 -27.11 -18.17 -5.17
CA GLU A 171 -26.92 -16.87 -5.81
C GLU A 171 -25.87 -16.04 -5.09
N VAL A 172 -25.96 -15.95 -3.76
CA VAL A 172 -24.98 -15.26 -2.93
C VAL A 172 -23.60 -15.89 -3.04
N ARG A 173 -23.51 -17.23 -3.07
CA ARG A 173 -22.24 -17.93 -3.28
C ARG A 173 -21.61 -17.59 -4.63
N ASN A 174 -22.40 -17.62 -5.71
CA ASN A 174 -21.92 -17.25 -7.04
C ASN A 174 -21.46 -15.79 -7.10
N ALA A 175 -22.16 -14.89 -6.41
CA ALA A 175 -21.78 -13.50 -6.30
C ALA A 175 -20.44 -13.32 -5.56
N VAL A 176 -20.26 -13.99 -4.42
CA VAL A 176 -19.02 -13.99 -3.64
C VAL A 176 -17.85 -14.52 -4.47
N GLU A 177 -18.03 -15.63 -5.17
CA GLU A 177 -17.00 -16.16 -6.05
C GLU A 177 -16.64 -15.16 -7.16
N ALA A 178 -17.63 -14.56 -7.81
CA ALA A 178 -17.38 -13.61 -8.89
C ALA A 178 -16.68 -12.33 -8.40
N VAL A 179 -17.06 -11.79 -7.24
CA VAL A 179 -16.37 -10.64 -6.61
C VAL A 179 -14.91 -10.99 -6.31
N ALA A 180 -14.64 -12.19 -5.77
CA ALA A 180 -13.26 -12.64 -5.52
C ALA A 180 -12.44 -12.75 -6.81
N ARG A 181 -13.03 -13.28 -7.89
CA ARG A 181 -12.38 -13.40 -9.21
C ARG A 181 -12.09 -12.05 -9.85
N GLU A 182 -13.05 -11.14 -9.82
CA GLU A 182 -12.92 -9.78 -10.38
C GLU A 182 -11.90 -8.95 -9.60
N ALA A 183 -11.80 -9.16 -8.29
CA ALA A 183 -10.76 -8.58 -7.45
C ALA A 183 -9.36 -9.21 -7.67
N GLY A 184 -9.26 -10.26 -8.50
CA GLY A 184 -7.99 -10.93 -8.82
C GLY A 184 -7.45 -11.82 -7.70
N TRP A 185 -8.30 -12.23 -6.75
CA TRP A 185 -7.86 -13.07 -5.64
C TRP A 185 -7.56 -14.49 -6.11
N THR A 186 -6.57 -15.11 -5.48
CA THR A 186 -6.29 -16.54 -5.69
C THR A 186 -7.23 -17.35 -4.81
N ILE A 187 -8.28 -17.91 -5.41
CA ILE A 187 -9.26 -18.73 -4.71
C ILE A 187 -8.64 -20.10 -4.38
N ALA A 188 -8.64 -20.46 -3.10
CA ALA A 188 -8.20 -21.76 -2.60
C ALA A 188 -9.36 -22.76 -2.52
N GLU A 189 -10.54 -22.30 -2.13
CA GLU A 189 -11.73 -23.14 -2.00
C GLU A 189 -13.02 -22.34 -2.29
N VAL A 190 -13.97 -22.97 -2.98
CA VAL A 190 -15.38 -22.56 -3.04
C VAL A 190 -16.21 -23.73 -2.54
N GLY A 191 -16.62 -23.68 -1.28
CA GLY A 191 -17.43 -24.68 -0.60
C GLY A 191 -18.93 -24.36 -0.66
N GLY A 192 -19.72 -25.16 0.04
CA GLY A 192 -21.18 -24.97 0.11
C GLY A 192 -21.58 -23.70 0.87
N ASP A 193 -20.88 -23.43 1.97
CA ASP A 193 -21.12 -22.38 2.96
C ASP A 193 -19.89 -21.49 3.21
N ARG A 194 -18.81 -21.67 2.44
CA ARG A 194 -17.53 -20.98 2.62
C ARG A 194 -16.85 -20.68 1.29
N LEU A 195 -16.13 -19.57 1.25
CA LEU A 195 -15.07 -19.31 0.27
C LEU A 195 -13.77 -18.93 1.00
N GLU A 196 -12.65 -19.49 0.57
CA GLU A 196 -11.32 -19.09 1.02
C GLU A 196 -10.45 -18.65 -0.15
N ALA A 197 -9.77 -17.50 0.00
CA ALA A 197 -8.93 -16.93 -1.03
C ALA A 197 -7.76 -16.13 -0.43
N THR A 198 -6.74 -15.86 -1.25
CA THR A 198 -5.63 -14.99 -0.90
C THR A 198 -5.57 -13.80 -1.84
N ASP A 199 -5.55 -12.58 -1.29
CA ASP A 199 -5.15 -11.39 -2.03
C ASP A 199 -3.64 -11.16 -1.89
N THR A 200 -2.98 -10.74 -2.97
CA THR A 200 -1.54 -10.49 -2.99
C THR A 200 -1.25 -9.08 -3.49
N THR A 201 -0.63 -8.26 -2.65
CA THR A 201 -0.24 -6.89 -3.05
C THR A 201 0.75 -6.94 -4.23
N PHE A 202 0.51 -6.11 -5.24
CA PHE A 202 1.31 -6.13 -6.46
C PHE A 202 2.80 -5.85 -6.21
N TRP A 203 3.09 -4.84 -5.39
CA TRP A 203 4.44 -4.30 -5.26
C TRP A 203 5.32 -5.05 -4.25
N PHE A 204 4.80 -5.33 -3.05
CA PHE A 204 5.51 -6.06 -2.01
C PHE A 204 5.24 -7.57 -2.05
N GLY A 205 4.15 -8.03 -2.67
CA GLY A 205 3.78 -9.44 -2.62
C GLY A 205 3.28 -9.89 -1.23
N PHE A 206 2.92 -8.96 -0.35
CA PHE A 206 2.21 -9.29 0.89
C PHE A 206 0.93 -10.04 0.58
N LYS A 207 0.67 -11.07 1.38
CA LYS A 207 -0.49 -11.95 1.25
C LYS A 207 -1.44 -11.71 2.40
N ASP A 208 -2.70 -11.44 2.07
CA ASP A 208 -3.81 -11.40 3.01
C ASP A 208 -4.74 -12.56 2.69
N ASP A 209 -5.04 -13.39 3.67
CA ASP A 209 -6.00 -14.48 3.50
C ASP A 209 -7.39 -14.00 3.89
N VAL A 210 -8.36 -14.39 3.08
CA VAL A 210 -9.76 -14.05 3.21
C VAL A 210 -10.55 -15.34 3.37
N VAL A 211 -11.44 -15.36 4.36
CA VAL A 211 -12.49 -16.37 4.47
C VAL A 211 -13.84 -15.65 4.53
N ILE A 212 -14.78 -16.14 3.73
CA ILE A 212 -16.16 -15.68 3.69
C ILE A 212 -17.03 -16.87 4.08
N ARG A 213 -17.79 -16.74 5.17
CA ARG A 213 -18.74 -17.74 5.66
C ARG A 213 -20.16 -17.29 5.34
N LEU A 214 -20.95 -18.19 4.76
CA LEU A 214 -22.32 -18.00 4.32
C LEU A 214 -23.24 -18.83 5.20
N ARG A 215 -24.29 -18.23 5.76
CA ARG A 215 -25.28 -18.94 6.57
C ARG A 215 -26.68 -18.55 6.11
N GLU A 216 -27.51 -19.55 5.83
CA GLU A 216 -28.93 -19.30 5.60
C GLU A 216 -29.60 -18.81 6.90
N THR A 217 -30.51 -17.86 6.74
CA THR A 217 -31.30 -17.23 7.79
C THR A 217 -32.72 -17.03 7.25
N ASP A 218 -33.67 -16.73 8.13
CA ASP A 218 -35.04 -16.40 7.72
C ASP A 218 -35.11 -15.18 6.78
N GLY A 219 -34.10 -14.30 6.82
CA GLY A 219 -34.00 -13.09 6.01
C GLY A 219 -33.18 -13.23 4.72
N GLY A 220 -32.77 -14.44 4.34
CA GLY A 220 -31.85 -14.70 3.23
C GLY A 220 -30.52 -15.26 3.72
N VAL A 221 -29.40 -14.78 3.22
CA VAL A 221 -28.07 -15.30 3.56
C VAL A 221 -27.29 -14.25 4.35
N ARG A 222 -26.81 -14.64 5.53
CA ARG A 222 -25.82 -13.88 6.29
C ARG A 222 -24.43 -14.20 5.76
N VAL A 223 -23.67 -13.14 5.46
CA VAL A 223 -22.29 -13.16 4.99
C VAL A 223 -21.40 -12.62 6.11
N ASP A 224 -20.59 -13.48 6.70
CA ASP A 224 -19.50 -13.09 7.59
C ASP A 224 -18.17 -13.16 6.82
N MET A 225 -17.27 -12.21 7.04
CA MET A 225 -15.97 -12.17 6.41
C MET A 225 -14.88 -11.98 7.45
N ARG A 226 -13.73 -12.62 7.22
CA ARG A 226 -12.47 -12.32 7.92
C ARG A 226 -11.38 -12.13 6.87
N SER A 227 -10.60 -11.08 7.04
CA SER A 227 -9.45 -10.75 6.19
C SER A 227 -8.24 -10.52 7.09
N ALA A 228 -7.19 -11.30 6.89
CA ALA A 228 -6.06 -11.39 7.81
C ALA A 228 -4.71 -11.47 7.09
N SER A 229 -3.83 -10.52 7.39
CA SER A 229 -2.48 -10.47 6.81
C SER A 229 -1.59 -11.59 7.35
N ARG A 230 -0.78 -12.18 6.46
CA ARG A 230 0.21 -13.21 6.82
C ARG A 230 1.46 -12.65 7.51
N VAL A 231 1.73 -11.36 7.36
CA VAL A 231 2.91 -10.70 7.91
C VAL A 231 2.58 -9.28 8.36
N GLY A 232 3.30 -8.81 9.38
CA GLY A 232 3.22 -7.43 9.87
C GLY A 232 2.23 -7.27 11.03
N THR A 233 2.51 -6.28 11.87
CA THR A 233 1.68 -5.95 13.05
C THR A 233 0.44 -5.15 12.68
N SER A 234 0.50 -4.39 11.60
CA SER A 234 -0.63 -3.60 11.09
C SER A 234 -0.72 -3.74 9.58
N ASP A 235 -1.94 -3.74 9.07
CA ASP A 235 -2.27 -3.73 7.65
C ASP A 235 -2.56 -2.32 7.10
N VAL A 236 -2.42 -1.28 7.94
CA VAL A 236 -2.72 0.12 7.60
C VAL A 236 -4.17 0.31 7.12
N GLY A 237 -5.10 -0.53 7.59
CA GLY A 237 -6.52 -0.50 7.24
C GLY A 237 -6.90 -1.25 5.96
N THR A 238 -5.97 -2.04 5.38
CA THR A 238 -6.19 -2.76 4.12
C THR A 238 -7.30 -3.82 4.26
N ASN A 239 -7.32 -4.62 5.33
CA ASN A 239 -8.33 -5.68 5.52
C ASN A 239 -9.72 -5.09 5.79
N ALA A 240 -9.81 -3.99 6.54
CA ALA A 240 -11.06 -3.26 6.74
C ALA A 240 -11.60 -2.69 5.41
N ALA A 241 -10.75 -2.04 4.62
CA ALA A 241 -11.11 -1.53 3.30
C ALA A 241 -11.57 -2.65 2.35
N ARG A 242 -10.90 -3.81 2.39
CA ARG A 242 -11.27 -4.99 1.63
C ARG A 242 -12.67 -5.49 1.95
N ILE A 243 -12.98 -5.65 3.24
CA ILE A 243 -14.31 -6.09 3.69
C ILE A 243 -15.39 -5.13 3.17
N ARG A 244 -15.20 -3.81 3.34
CA ARG A 244 -16.15 -2.80 2.85
C ARG A 244 -16.36 -2.91 1.34
N ALA A 245 -15.28 -2.96 0.56
CA ALA A 245 -15.35 -3.05 -0.90
C ALA A 245 -16.03 -4.35 -1.37
N THR A 246 -15.77 -5.47 -0.70
CA THR A 246 -16.44 -6.74 -0.99
C THR A 246 -17.93 -6.64 -0.69
N PHE A 247 -18.32 -6.06 0.44
CA PHE A 247 -19.74 -5.94 0.81
C PHE A 247 -20.49 -4.99 -0.13
N GLU A 248 -19.91 -3.85 -0.47
CA GLU A 248 -20.47 -2.93 -1.46
C GLU A 248 -20.67 -3.61 -2.83
N ALA A 249 -19.69 -4.40 -3.28
CA ALA A 249 -19.81 -5.14 -4.53
C ALA A 249 -20.87 -6.25 -4.50
N LEU A 250 -21.07 -6.89 -3.34
CA LEU A 250 -22.11 -7.90 -3.15
C LEU A 250 -23.51 -7.27 -3.13
N GLU A 251 -23.69 -6.16 -2.41
CA GLU A 251 -24.94 -5.41 -2.38
C GLU A 251 -25.30 -4.90 -3.78
N ALA A 252 -24.34 -4.36 -4.54
CA ALA A 252 -24.58 -3.90 -5.90
C ALA A 252 -24.99 -5.03 -6.86
N ARG A 253 -24.57 -6.27 -6.59
CA ARG A 253 -24.82 -7.44 -7.46
C ARG A 253 -26.11 -8.18 -7.11
N VAL A 254 -26.43 -8.28 -5.83
CA VAL A 254 -27.49 -9.16 -5.30
C VAL A 254 -28.58 -8.38 -4.56
N GLY A 255 -28.27 -7.17 -4.06
CA GLY A 255 -29.20 -6.31 -3.32
C GLY A 255 -30.08 -5.41 -4.18
N GLY A 256 -29.96 -5.50 -5.51
CA GLY A 256 -30.81 -4.82 -6.49
C GLY A 256 -32.14 -5.51 -6.75
#